data_AF-A0A382WW29-F1
#
_entry.id   AF-A0A382WW29-F1
#
_cell.length_a   1.000
_cell.length_b   1.000
_cell.length_c   1.000
_cell.angle_alpha   90.00
_cell.angle_beta   90.00
_cell.angle_gamma   90.00
#
_symmetry.space_group_name_H-M   'P 1'
#
loop_
_entity.id
_entity.type
_entity.pdbx_description
1 polymer ?
#
loop_
_entity_poly.entity_id
_entity_poly.type
_entity_poly.pdbx_seq_one_letter_code
_entity_poly.pdbx_strand_id
1 'polypeptide(L)'
;QCSTFEVSNVVTSPPSGIRGTYGFVKGTNKVPEGKSFALDITPITKTVTLLIPYHGDGRITDSRFNLEAPMKNLVLAGKSTNWRQAFRKTESRLAAKAKADKTPPRIVLLSPNATTQKEVFRKDSYQTYIRGKVSDNEGVLTVFVNGKKAAMQAKGDFAAKVKLALGVNRVKVQAEDINGNISERKFIIIREEYISPQVLTDVDMPPKTRMNNPNGVAVVIGVENYQYVSDATYAYNDAEVFREYLADTLGYRKSKIKIVTNSKATLAELNKLL
;
A
#
# COMPACT_ATOMS: atom_id res chain seq x y z
N GLN A 1 42.28 2.84 50.11
CA GLN A 1 42.29 3.49 48.78
C GLN A 1 42.52 2.39 47.76
N CYS A 2 41.60 2.16 46.82
CA CYS A 2 41.90 1.28 45.68
C CYS A 2 42.86 2.04 44.77
N SER A 3 44.07 1.53 44.63
CA SER A 3 45.04 2.02 43.65
C SER A 3 44.54 1.72 42.23
N THR A 4 44.75 2.66 41.32
CA THR A 4 44.34 2.59 39.91
C THR A 4 45.54 2.94 39.06
N PHE A 5 45.73 2.27 37.92
CA PHE A 5 46.67 2.73 36.92
C PHE A 5 45.95 3.63 35.90
N GLU A 6 46.66 4.66 35.42
CA GLU A 6 46.11 5.61 34.47
C GLU A 6 46.67 5.33 33.08
N VAL A 7 45.78 5.16 32.10
CA VAL A 7 46.18 5.11 30.69
C VAL A 7 46.02 6.53 30.17
N SER A 8 47.11 7.28 30.02
CA SER A 8 47.02 8.69 29.65
C SER A 8 46.40 8.87 28.26
N ASN A 9 46.71 7.95 27.33
CA ASN A 9 46.10 7.94 26.01
C ASN A 9 46.17 6.55 25.34
N VAL A 10 45.28 6.30 24.38
CA VAL A 10 45.31 5.13 23.50
C VAL A 10 45.33 5.58 22.05
N VAL A 11 46.38 5.21 21.34
CA VAL A 11 46.56 5.56 19.92
C VAL A 11 46.42 4.32 19.06
N THR A 12 45.78 4.49 17.90
CA THR A 12 45.60 3.42 16.90
C THR A 12 46.24 3.82 15.58
N SER A 13 46.69 2.83 14.81
CA SER A 13 47.10 3.01 13.41
C SER A 13 46.34 2.03 12.52
N PRO A 14 45.54 2.48 11.53
CA PRO A 14 45.18 3.88 11.24
C PRO A 14 44.47 4.59 12.42
N PRO A 15 44.45 5.93 12.47
CA PRO A 15 43.80 6.69 13.55
C PRO A 15 42.29 6.41 13.65
N SER A 16 41.70 6.76 14.81
CA SER A 16 40.27 6.59 15.10
C SER A 16 39.78 5.13 15.07
N GLY A 17 40.68 4.19 15.36
CA GLY A 17 40.40 2.77 15.34
C GLY A 17 39.68 2.23 16.58
N ILE A 18 39.36 3.04 17.59
CA ILE A 18 38.69 2.61 18.85
C ILE A 18 37.19 2.89 18.74
N ARG A 19 36.36 1.87 18.94
CA ARG A 19 34.89 1.96 18.96
C ARG A 19 34.32 2.01 20.38
N GLY A 20 35.02 1.41 21.33
CA GLY A 20 34.58 1.36 22.72
C GLY A 20 35.67 0.87 23.66
N THR A 21 35.50 1.15 24.94
CA THR A 21 36.41 0.72 26.01
C THR A 21 35.60 0.07 27.14
N TYR A 22 36.16 -0.97 27.75
CA TYR A 22 35.52 -1.73 28.83
C TYR A 22 36.50 -1.92 29.99
N GLY A 23 36.00 -1.88 31.23
CA GLY A 23 36.83 -2.03 32.44
C GLY A 23 37.50 -0.74 32.94
N PHE A 24 37.31 0.37 32.23
CA PHE A 24 37.71 1.72 32.67
C PHE A 24 36.69 2.30 33.65
N VAL A 25 37.17 3.08 34.62
CA VAL A 25 36.30 3.87 35.51
C VAL A 25 35.56 4.90 34.67
N LYS A 26 34.23 4.89 34.75
CA LYS A 26 33.34 5.68 33.90
C LYS A 26 33.76 7.15 33.85
N GLY A 27 33.96 7.67 32.64
CA GLY A 27 34.34 9.08 32.41
C GLY A 27 35.81 9.39 32.66
N THR A 28 36.66 8.37 32.89
CA THR A 28 38.09 8.55 33.12
C THR A 28 38.89 7.52 32.31
N ASN A 29 40.19 7.74 32.17
CA ASN A 29 41.10 6.76 31.58
C ASN A 29 41.78 5.85 32.63
N LYS A 30 41.18 5.73 33.81
CA LYS A 30 41.74 4.94 34.91
C LYS A 30 41.19 3.52 34.89
N VAL A 31 42.06 2.54 35.07
CA VAL A 31 41.70 1.14 35.23
C VAL A 31 42.05 0.71 36.66
N PRO A 32 41.14 0.04 37.39
CA PRO A 32 41.44 -0.43 38.73
C PRO A 32 42.61 -1.42 38.74
N GLU A 33 43.52 -1.30 39.71
CA GLU A 33 44.67 -2.20 39.80
C GLU A 33 44.22 -3.66 39.97
N GLY A 34 44.90 -4.57 39.27
CA GLY A 34 44.54 -5.99 39.24
C GLY A 34 43.27 -6.33 38.44
N LYS A 35 42.62 -5.37 37.77
CA LYS A 35 41.50 -5.62 36.87
C LYS A 35 41.94 -5.58 35.41
N SER A 36 41.36 -6.48 34.61
CA SER A 36 41.51 -6.47 33.15
C SER A 36 40.63 -5.40 32.52
N PHE A 37 41.07 -4.87 31.39
CA PHE A 37 40.29 -3.98 30.52
C PHE A 37 40.26 -4.54 29.09
N ALA A 38 39.34 -4.03 28.27
CA ALA A 38 39.25 -4.38 26.85
C ALA A 38 39.02 -3.13 25.99
N LEU A 39 39.50 -3.20 24.76
CA LEU A 39 39.29 -2.19 23.72
C LEU A 39 38.56 -2.83 22.55
N ASP A 40 37.41 -2.28 22.18
CA ASP A 40 36.75 -2.60 20.92
C ASP A 40 37.35 -1.72 19.82
N ILE A 41 37.85 -2.35 18.77
CA ILE A 41 38.61 -1.69 17.71
C ILE A 41 38.09 -2.07 16.32
N THR A 42 38.29 -1.17 15.36
CA THR A 42 37.91 -1.44 13.97
C THR A 42 38.74 -2.59 13.38
N PRO A 43 38.17 -3.39 12.46
CA PRO A 43 38.90 -4.49 11.80
C PRO A 43 40.10 -4.05 10.96
N ILE A 44 40.25 -2.75 10.68
CA ILE A 44 41.38 -2.20 9.91
C ILE A 44 42.54 -1.74 10.80
N THR A 45 42.36 -1.73 12.13
CA THR A 45 43.38 -1.31 13.10
C THR A 45 44.54 -2.30 13.11
N LYS A 46 45.75 -1.83 12.77
CA LYS A 46 46.98 -2.63 12.70
C LYS A 46 47.75 -2.64 14.00
N THR A 47 47.80 -1.50 14.68
CA THR A 47 48.51 -1.37 15.96
C THR A 47 47.68 -0.59 16.96
N VAL A 48 47.79 -0.98 18.22
CA VAL A 48 47.27 -0.24 19.38
C VAL A 48 48.47 0.10 20.27
N THR A 49 48.61 1.37 20.63
CA THR A 49 49.66 1.86 21.53
C THR A 49 49.01 2.47 22.76
N LEU A 50 49.32 1.93 23.94
CA LEU A 50 48.93 2.50 25.23
C LEU A 50 50.03 3.42 25.72
N LEU A 51 49.68 4.64 26.12
CA LEU A 51 50.57 5.57 26.81
C LEU A 51 50.27 5.51 28.31
N ILE A 52 51.26 5.16 29.12
CA ILE A 52 51.13 4.95 30.57
C ILE A 52 52.14 5.85 31.29
N PRO A 53 51.71 6.81 32.12
CA PRO A 53 52.59 7.66 32.89
C PRO A 53 53.25 6.89 34.04
N TYR A 54 54.52 7.17 34.29
CA TYR A 54 55.28 6.63 35.42
C TYR A 54 54.94 7.39 36.70
N HIS A 55 54.75 6.68 37.81
CA HIS A 55 54.40 7.30 39.08
C HIS A 55 55.58 8.10 39.65
N GLY A 56 55.48 9.43 39.64
CA GLY A 56 56.32 10.32 40.43
C GLY A 56 57.34 11.19 39.68
N ASP A 57 57.50 11.06 38.36
CA ASP A 57 58.48 11.87 37.60
C ASP A 57 57.99 12.42 36.25
N GLY A 58 56.73 12.18 35.88
CA GLY A 58 56.13 12.70 34.64
C GLY A 58 56.58 12.00 33.36
N ARG A 59 57.40 10.94 33.42
CA ARG A 59 57.77 10.16 32.24
C ARG A 59 56.57 9.35 31.73
N ILE A 60 56.51 9.12 30.42
CA ILE A 60 55.48 8.29 29.78
C ILE A 60 56.17 7.07 29.18
N THR A 61 55.63 5.89 29.46
CA THR A 61 56.01 4.63 28.81
C THR A 61 54.97 4.26 27.75
N ASP A 62 55.39 3.73 26.61
CA ASP A 62 54.49 3.21 25.58
C ASP A 62 54.50 1.67 25.55
N SER A 63 53.31 1.08 25.52
CA SER A 63 53.12 -0.36 25.29
C SER A 63 52.44 -0.56 23.95
N ARG A 64 53.15 -1.17 22.99
CA ARG A 64 52.66 -1.39 21.62
C ARG A 64 52.21 -2.81 21.40
N PHE A 65 50.98 -2.96 20.91
CA PHE A 65 50.38 -4.23 20.50
C PHE A 65 50.27 -4.26 18.98
N ASN A 66 51.02 -5.15 18.34
CA ASN A 66 50.92 -5.39 16.90
C ASN A 66 49.83 -6.44 16.63
N LEU A 67 48.78 -6.03 15.91
CA LEU A 67 47.60 -6.85 15.65
C LEU A 67 47.64 -7.54 14.27
N GLU A 68 48.67 -7.29 13.46
CA GLU A 68 48.76 -7.90 12.12
C GLU A 68 48.94 -9.43 12.18
N ALA A 69 49.59 -9.97 13.23
CA ALA A 69 49.80 -11.41 13.38
C ALA A 69 48.52 -12.20 13.74
N PRO A 70 47.73 -11.84 14.78
CA PRO A 70 46.49 -12.54 15.11
C PRO A 70 45.40 -12.40 14.03
N MET A 71 45.34 -11.26 13.34
CA MET A 71 44.43 -11.05 12.20
C MET A 71 44.76 -11.94 10.99
N LYS A 72 46.06 -12.19 10.73
CA LYS A 72 46.49 -13.10 9.65
C LYS A 72 45.98 -14.51 9.88
N ASN A 73 46.02 -15.01 11.11
CA ASN A 73 45.56 -16.36 11.45
C ASN A 73 44.03 -16.50 11.39
N LEU A 74 43.26 -15.47 11.75
CA LEU A 74 41.81 -15.43 11.54
C LEU A 74 41.42 -15.37 10.06
N VAL A 75 42.15 -14.59 9.26
CA VAL A 75 41.97 -14.53 7.79
C VAL A 75 42.39 -15.85 7.12
N LEU A 76 43.44 -16.52 7.62
CA LEU A 76 43.88 -17.83 7.14
C LEU A 76 42.93 -18.95 7.57
N ALA A 77 42.39 -18.93 8.80
CA ALA A 77 41.35 -19.85 9.26
C ALA A 77 40.02 -19.67 8.49
N GLY A 78 39.69 -18.42 8.11
CA GLY A 78 38.58 -18.12 7.21
C GLY A 78 38.78 -18.58 5.75
N LYS A 79 40.00 -18.95 5.35
CA LYS A 79 40.37 -19.51 4.03
C LYS A 79 40.34 -21.05 3.99
N SER A 80 39.52 -21.71 4.81
CA SER A 80 39.19 -23.12 4.56
C SER A 80 38.53 -23.26 3.19
N THR A 81 39.32 -23.74 2.23
CA THR A 81 39.00 -23.95 0.81
C THR A 81 37.73 -24.78 0.60
N ASN A 82 37.42 -25.67 1.54
CA ASN A 82 36.40 -26.70 1.39
C ASN A 82 34.97 -26.14 1.44
N TRP A 83 34.65 -25.22 2.36
CA TRP A 83 33.27 -24.71 2.47
C TRP A 83 32.92 -23.73 1.35
N ARG A 84 33.88 -22.90 0.89
CA ARG A 84 33.66 -21.98 -0.25
C ARG A 84 33.50 -22.73 -1.56
N GLN A 85 34.32 -23.75 -1.79
CA GLN A 85 34.19 -24.61 -2.97
C GLN A 85 32.89 -25.42 -2.92
N ALA A 86 32.53 -25.97 -1.76
CA ALA A 86 31.25 -26.66 -1.58
C ALA A 86 30.07 -25.70 -1.83
N PHE A 87 30.11 -24.48 -1.29
CA PHE A 87 29.09 -23.47 -1.52
C PHE A 87 28.97 -23.07 -3.00
N ARG A 88 30.09 -22.75 -3.67
CA ARG A 88 30.10 -22.43 -5.12
C ARG A 88 29.60 -23.59 -5.97
N LYS A 89 29.91 -24.84 -5.61
CA LYS A 89 29.41 -26.04 -6.29
C LYS A 89 27.90 -26.20 -6.09
N THR A 90 27.41 -25.90 -4.89
CA THR A 90 25.97 -25.88 -4.59
C THR A 90 25.26 -24.76 -5.36
N GLU A 91 25.78 -23.53 -5.35
CA GLU A 91 25.24 -22.41 -6.14
C GLU A 91 25.21 -22.74 -7.63
N SER A 92 26.30 -23.27 -8.18
CA SER A 92 26.37 -23.67 -9.58
C SER A 92 25.34 -24.75 -9.94
N ARG A 93 25.12 -25.74 -9.05
CA ARG A 93 24.06 -26.74 -9.22
C ARG A 93 22.67 -26.13 -9.13
N LEU A 94 22.41 -25.23 -8.17
CA LEU A 94 21.13 -24.55 -8.03
C LEU A 94 20.82 -23.68 -9.26
N ALA A 95 21.82 -22.94 -9.76
CA ALA A 95 21.69 -22.15 -10.97
C ALA A 95 21.47 -23.01 -12.22
N ALA A 96 22.18 -24.14 -12.34
CA ALA A 96 21.96 -25.09 -13.43
C ALA A 96 20.56 -25.72 -13.37
N LYS A 97 20.07 -26.06 -12.17
CA LYS A 97 18.72 -26.59 -11.95
C LYS A 97 17.66 -25.54 -12.31
N ALA A 98 17.81 -24.30 -11.83
CA ALA A 98 16.90 -23.20 -12.16
C ALA A 98 16.86 -22.91 -13.67
N LYS A 99 18.01 -22.95 -14.36
CA LYS A 99 18.08 -22.76 -15.82
C LYS A 99 17.50 -23.92 -16.63
N ALA A 100 17.47 -25.13 -16.06
CA ALA A 100 16.89 -26.29 -16.72
C ALA A 100 15.36 -26.24 -16.72
N ASP A 101 14.77 -25.64 -15.69
CA ASP A 101 13.34 -25.42 -15.61
C ASP A 101 12.89 -24.27 -16.53
N LYS A 102 11.88 -24.54 -17.34
CA LYS A 102 11.29 -23.60 -18.31
C LYS A 102 9.77 -23.54 -18.20
N THR A 103 9.17 -24.23 -17.22
CA THR A 103 7.73 -24.30 -17.07
C THR A 103 7.27 -23.13 -16.19
N PRO A 104 6.50 -22.18 -16.72
CA PRO A 104 6.01 -21.06 -15.92
C PRO A 104 4.83 -21.48 -15.04
N PRO A 105 4.63 -20.80 -13.90
CA PRO A 105 3.57 -21.13 -12.95
C PRO A 105 2.17 -20.95 -13.55
N ARG A 106 1.22 -21.82 -13.22
CA ARG A 106 -0.17 -21.73 -13.71
C ARG A 106 -1.03 -20.90 -12.78
N ILE A 107 -1.65 -19.83 -13.31
CA ILE A 107 -2.58 -18.95 -12.58
C ILE A 107 -4.04 -19.28 -12.92
N VAL A 108 -4.85 -19.54 -11.89
CA VAL A 108 -6.31 -19.70 -11.96
C VAL A 108 -6.97 -18.60 -11.13
N LEU A 109 -7.83 -17.79 -11.74
CA LEU A 109 -8.54 -16.71 -11.05
C LEU A 109 -9.90 -17.22 -10.57
N LEU A 110 -10.17 -17.10 -9.27
CA LEU A 110 -11.43 -17.53 -8.64
C LEU A 110 -12.42 -16.37 -8.51
N SER A 111 -11.92 -15.16 -8.22
CA SER A 111 -12.75 -13.97 -8.12
C SER A 111 -11.95 -12.71 -8.48
N PRO A 112 -12.35 -11.95 -9.51
CA PRO A 112 -13.31 -12.33 -10.54
C PRO A 112 -12.84 -13.60 -11.27
N ASN A 113 -13.76 -14.50 -11.63
CA ASN A 113 -13.46 -15.74 -12.36
C ASN A 113 -13.12 -15.42 -13.83
N ALA A 114 -11.94 -14.83 -14.04
CA ALA A 114 -11.45 -14.41 -15.35
C ALA A 114 -10.88 -15.61 -16.11
N THR A 115 -11.47 -15.89 -17.26
CA THR A 115 -11.11 -16.96 -18.19
C THR A 115 -10.88 -16.37 -19.57
N THR A 116 -10.32 -17.14 -20.51
CA THR A 116 -10.11 -16.68 -21.90
C THR A 116 -11.40 -16.24 -22.59
N GLN A 117 -12.56 -16.73 -22.14
CA GLN A 117 -13.88 -16.38 -22.68
C GLN A 117 -14.54 -15.21 -21.94
N LYS A 118 -14.03 -14.87 -20.74
CA LYS A 118 -14.61 -13.84 -19.88
C LYS A 118 -13.52 -13.04 -19.18
N GLU A 119 -13.17 -11.92 -19.81
CA GLU A 119 -12.11 -11.03 -19.33
C GLU A 119 -12.65 -9.67 -18.84
N VAL A 120 -13.95 -9.39 -19.01
CA VAL A 120 -14.55 -8.12 -18.61
C VAL A 120 -15.56 -8.34 -17.48
N PHE A 121 -15.42 -7.56 -16.42
CA PHE A 121 -16.27 -7.60 -15.23
C PHE A 121 -16.80 -6.21 -14.90
N ARG A 122 -18.05 -6.12 -14.42
CA ARG A 122 -18.64 -4.86 -13.95
C ARG A 122 -18.80 -4.89 -12.43
N LYS A 123 -18.52 -3.76 -11.79
CA LYS A 123 -18.64 -3.54 -10.35
C LYS A 123 -19.06 -2.09 -10.11
N ASP A 124 -19.73 -1.83 -9.01
CA ASP A 124 -20.07 -0.49 -8.53
C ASP A 124 -19.17 -0.06 -7.35
N SER A 125 -18.57 -1.03 -6.67
CA SER A 125 -17.71 -0.83 -5.50
C SER A 125 -16.38 -0.12 -5.82
N TYR A 126 -15.95 0.76 -4.92
CA TYR A 126 -14.64 1.45 -4.98
C TYR A 126 -13.43 0.51 -4.92
N GLN A 127 -13.62 -0.71 -4.42
CA GLN A 127 -12.55 -1.69 -4.27
C GLN A 127 -13.09 -3.09 -4.50
N THR A 128 -12.18 -4.01 -4.83
CA THR A 128 -12.49 -5.43 -5.02
C THR A 128 -11.34 -6.30 -4.54
N TYR A 129 -11.61 -7.57 -4.27
CA TYR A 129 -10.60 -8.57 -3.99
C TYR A 129 -10.35 -9.41 -5.24
N ILE A 130 -9.08 -9.51 -5.63
CA ILE A 130 -8.63 -10.46 -6.64
C ILE A 130 -8.15 -11.70 -5.90
N ARG A 131 -8.83 -12.82 -6.11
CA ARG A 131 -8.55 -14.11 -5.49
C ARG A 131 -8.29 -15.15 -6.57
N GLY A 132 -7.36 -16.05 -6.31
CA GLY A 132 -7.04 -17.12 -7.22
C GLY A 132 -6.16 -18.17 -6.58
N LYS A 133 -5.78 -19.14 -7.40
CA LYS A 133 -4.83 -20.20 -7.05
C LYS A 133 -3.70 -20.20 -8.06
N VAL A 134 -2.48 -20.34 -7.58
CA VAL A 134 -1.28 -20.49 -8.38
C VAL A 134 -0.62 -21.84 -8.07
N SER A 135 -0.14 -22.54 -9.09
CA SER A 135 0.48 -23.85 -8.96
C SER A 135 1.62 -24.01 -9.95
N ASP A 136 2.70 -24.65 -9.51
CA ASP A 136 3.89 -24.93 -10.30
C ASP A 136 4.50 -26.27 -9.88
N ASN A 137 5.28 -26.92 -10.75
CA ASN A 137 5.94 -28.21 -10.48
C ASN A 137 7.17 -28.08 -9.56
N GLU A 138 7.94 -27.00 -9.65
CA GLU A 138 9.09 -26.75 -8.79
C GLU A 138 8.74 -25.80 -7.62
N GLY A 139 7.67 -25.02 -7.77
CA GLY A 139 7.06 -24.27 -6.68
C GLY A 139 6.99 -22.77 -6.96
N VAL A 140 6.07 -22.09 -6.28
CA VAL A 140 5.78 -20.67 -6.54
C VAL A 140 6.50 -19.79 -5.54
N LEU A 141 7.28 -18.83 -6.03
CA LEU A 141 7.99 -17.86 -5.20
C LEU A 141 7.06 -16.72 -4.77
N THR A 142 6.39 -16.08 -5.72
CA THR A 142 5.56 -14.92 -5.41
C THR A 142 4.49 -14.61 -6.46
N VAL A 143 3.51 -13.79 -6.06
CA VAL A 143 2.42 -13.31 -6.91
C VAL A 143 2.30 -11.80 -6.76
N PHE A 144 2.15 -11.09 -7.87
CA PHE A 144 1.92 -9.66 -7.94
C PHE A 144 0.57 -9.36 -8.59
N VAL A 145 -0.15 -8.40 -8.04
CA VAL A 145 -1.37 -7.83 -8.64
C VAL A 145 -1.15 -6.33 -8.84
N ASN A 146 -1.18 -5.89 -10.09
CA ASN A 146 -0.82 -4.52 -10.51
C ASN A 146 0.54 -4.08 -9.97
N GLY A 147 1.53 -4.99 -9.99
CA GLY A 147 2.88 -4.75 -9.49
C GLY A 147 3.03 -4.75 -7.96
N LYS A 148 1.95 -4.94 -7.20
CA LYS A 148 2.00 -5.06 -5.73
C LYS A 148 1.98 -6.52 -5.31
N LYS A 149 2.84 -6.90 -4.35
CA LYS A 149 2.90 -8.27 -3.82
C LYS A 149 1.56 -8.66 -3.19
N ALA A 150 1.00 -9.79 -3.61
CA ALA A 150 -0.23 -10.37 -3.07
C ALA A 150 0.07 -11.26 -1.87
N ALA A 151 -0.89 -11.38 -0.95
CA ALA A 151 -0.80 -12.38 0.11
C ALA A 151 -1.08 -13.77 -0.48
N MET A 152 -0.20 -14.74 -0.22
CA MET A 152 -0.28 -16.11 -0.72
C MET A 152 -0.09 -17.10 0.42
N GLN A 153 -0.93 -18.13 0.47
CA GLN A 153 -0.84 -19.24 1.41
C GLN A 153 0.02 -20.37 0.85
N ALA A 154 0.50 -21.26 1.72
CA ALA A 154 1.36 -22.40 1.33
C ALA A 154 0.72 -23.33 0.28
N LYS A 155 -0.61 -23.39 0.19
CA LYS A 155 -1.35 -24.19 -0.80
C LYS A 155 -1.52 -23.50 -2.17
N GLY A 156 -0.98 -22.30 -2.34
CA GLY A 156 -1.05 -21.52 -3.58
C GLY A 156 -2.29 -20.61 -3.69
N ASP A 157 -3.15 -20.57 -2.68
CA ASP A 157 -4.28 -19.64 -2.64
C ASP A 157 -3.77 -18.22 -2.37
N PHE A 158 -4.13 -17.27 -3.23
CA PHE A 158 -3.72 -15.88 -3.10
C PHE A 158 -4.90 -14.92 -3.08
N ALA A 159 -4.70 -13.78 -2.42
CA ALA A 159 -5.65 -12.67 -2.39
C ALA A 159 -4.92 -11.32 -2.43
N ALA A 160 -5.47 -10.40 -3.21
CA ALA A 160 -5.02 -9.01 -3.25
C ALA A 160 -6.21 -8.06 -3.27
N LYS A 161 -6.12 -6.97 -2.52
CA LYS A 161 -7.12 -5.91 -2.50
C LYS A 161 -6.74 -4.84 -3.53
N VAL A 162 -7.65 -4.55 -4.45
CA VAL A 162 -7.44 -3.60 -5.55
C VAL A 162 -8.47 -2.47 -5.46
N LYS A 163 -7.99 -1.22 -5.48
CA LYS A 163 -8.84 -0.02 -5.60
C LYS A 163 -9.20 0.19 -7.06
N LEU A 164 -10.43 0.62 -7.32
CA LEU A 164 -11.00 0.80 -8.65
C LEU A 164 -11.36 2.28 -8.88
N ALA A 165 -10.77 2.88 -9.91
CA ALA A 165 -11.22 4.17 -10.45
C ALA A 165 -12.57 3.99 -11.16
N LEU A 166 -13.35 5.06 -11.33
CA LEU A 166 -14.54 5.02 -12.19
C LEU A 166 -14.13 4.66 -13.63
N GLY A 167 -14.97 3.89 -14.31
CA GLY A 167 -14.71 3.40 -15.66
C GLY A 167 -13.73 2.23 -15.72
N VAL A 168 -12.90 2.18 -16.76
CA VAL A 168 -12.08 1.01 -17.12
C VAL A 168 -10.85 0.87 -16.23
N ASN A 169 -10.76 -0.23 -15.48
CA ASN A 169 -9.58 -0.62 -14.71
C ASN A 169 -8.94 -1.86 -15.32
N ARG A 170 -7.69 -1.76 -15.78
CA ARG A 170 -6.92 -2.91 -16.28
C ARG A 170 -6.20 -3.58 -15.11
N VAL A 171 -6.48 -4.86 -14.89
CA VAL A 171 -5.86 -5.65 -13.82
C VAL A 171 -4.88 -6.65 -14.42
N LYS A 172 -3.68 -6.70 -13.85
CA LYS A 172 -2.58 -7.58 -14.25
C LYS A 172 -2.13 -8.41 -13.07
N VAL A 173 -2.23 -9.72 -13.19
CA VAL A 173 -1.77 -10.70 -12.20
C VAL A 173 -0.54 -11.41 -12.77
N GLN A 174 0.57 -11.36 -12.05
CA GLN A 174 1.82 -12.01 -12.43
C GLN A 174 2.22 -12.99 -11.33
N ALA A 175 2.71 -14.16 -11.70
CA ALA A 175 3.29 -15.13 -10.77
C ALA A 175 4.69 -15.49 -11.22
N GLU A 176 5.57 -15.69 -10.25
CA GLU A 176 6.97 -16.06 -10.44
C GLU A 176 7.24 -17.32 -9.63
N ASP A 177 7.88 -18.31 -10.26
CA ASP A 177 8.32 -19.54 -9.60
C ASP A 177 9.68 -19.34 -8.89
N ILE A 178 10.17 -20.40 -8.22
CA ILE A 178 11.48 -20.35 -7.54
C ILE A 178 12.68 -20.31 -8.49
N ASN A 179 12.46 -20.54 -9.78
CA ASN A 179 13.47 -20.65 -10.82
C ASN A 179 13.50 -19.42 -11.76
N GLY A 180 12.62 -18.45 -11.52
CA GLY A 180 12.51 -17.18 -12.27
C GLY A 180 11.59 -17.22 -13.49
N ASN A 181 10.83 -18.31 -13.72
CA ASN A 181 9.83 -18.30 -14.80
C ASN A 181 8.59 -17.52 -14.36
N ILE A 182 8.05 -16.73 -15.29
CA ILE A 182 6.95 -15.80 -15.04
C ILE A 182 5.74 -16.17 -15.89
N SER A 183 4.56 -16.14 -15.27
CA SER A 183 3.29 -16.16 -15.99
C SER A 183 2.45 -14.92 -15.70
N GLU A 184 1.57 -14.58 -16.64
CA GLU A 184 0.75 -13.37 -16.55
C GLU A 184 -0.70 -13.63 -16.97
N ARG A 185 -1.64 -13.01 -16.26
CA ARG A 185 -3.05 -12.92 -16.61
C ARG A 185 -3.51 -11.48 -16.57
N LYS A 186 -4.22 -11.06 -17.62
CA LYS A 186 -4.81 -9.73 -17.75
C LYS A 186 -6.33 -9.84 -17.85
N PHE A 187 -7.04 -8.88 -17.27
CA PHE A 187 -8.49 -8.74 -17.40
C PHE A 187 -8.90 -7.30 -17.06
N ILE A 188 -10.15 -6.96 -17.33
CA ILE A 188 -10.71 -5.62 -17.16
C ILE A 188 -11.83 -5.65 -16.13
N ILE A 189 -11.81 -4.68 -15.22
CA ILE A 189 -12.94 -4.37 -14.35
C ILE A 189 -13.43 -2.96 -14.70
N ILE A 190 -14.67 -2.86 -15.14
CA ILE A 190 -15.36 -1.59 -15.35
C ILE A 190 -16.06 -1.26 -14.03
N ARG A 191 -15.65 -0.16 -13.39
CA ARG A 191 -16.39 0.39 -12.26
C ARG A 191 -17.46 1.34 -12.78
N GLU A 192 -18.71 0.98 -12.55
CA GLU A 192 -19.87 1.80 -12.84
C GLU A 192 -20.22 2.66 -11.62
N GLU A 193 -20.89 3.77 -11.86
CA GLU A 193 -21.42 4.59 -10.78
C GLU A 193 -22.59 3.85 -10.12
N TYR A 194 -22.56 3.73 -8.79
CA TYR A 194 -23.68 3.16 -8.06
C TYR A 194 -24.80 4.21 -8.03
N ILE A 195 -25.86 3.96 -8.80
CA ILE A 195 -27.11 4.71 -8.69
C ILE A 195 -28.00 3.92 -7.74
N SER A 196 -28.28 4.47 -6.55
CA SER A 196 -29.16 3.82 -5.57
C SER A 196 -30.52 3.54 -6.20
N PRO A 197 -31.14 2.38 -5.96
CA PRO A 197 -32.53 2.14 -6.34
C PRO A 197 -33.47 3.21 -5.79
N GLN A 198 -33.15 3.91 -4.70
CA GLN A 198 -33.95 5.04 -4.19
C GLN A 198 -33.98 6.26 -5.13
N VAL A 199 -33.00 6.39 -6.03
CA VAL A 199 -32.98 7.40 -7.11
C VAL A 199 -33.78 6.91 -8.33
N LEU A 200 -34.03 5.59 -8.43
CA LEU A 200 -34.80 4.96 -9.52
C LEU A 200 -36.25 4.60 -9.12
N THR A 201 -36.50 4.39 -7.83
CA THR A 201 -37.82 4.46 -7.19
C THR A 201 -38.07 5.91 -6.87
N ASP A 202 -38.05 6.71 -7.92
CA ASP A 202 -38.73 7.96 -7.80
C ASP A 202 -40.21 7.60 -7.67
N VAL A 203 -40.75 7.80 -6.46
CA VAL A 203 -42.20 7.77 -6.22
C VAL A 203 -42.88 8.87 -7.07
N ASP A 204 -42.07 9.73 -7.71
CA ASP A 204 -42.48 10.83 -8.56
C ASP A 204 -42.84 10.46 -10.00
N MET A 205 -42.78 9.19 -10.43
CA MET A 205 -43.39 8.80 -11.72
C MET A 205 -44.86 8.44 -11.51
N PRO A 206 -45.79 9.33 -11.86
CA PRO A 206 -47.20 9.12 -11.60
C PRO A 206 -47.75 7.97 -12.47
N PRO A 207 -48.68 7.15 -11.96
CA PRO A 207 -49.20 6.02 -12.71
C PRO A 207 -49.96 6.51 -13.95
N LYS A 208 -49.60 6.01 -15.14
CA LYS A 208 -50.34 6.34 -16.37
C LYS A 208 -51.71 5.70 -16.34
N THR A 209 -52.76 6.48 -16.58
CA THR A 209 -54.14 5.95 -16.64
C THR A 209 -54.74 6.13 -18.03
N ARG A 210 -55.98 5.67 -18.20
CA ARG A 210 -56.79 5.90 -19.41
C ARG A 210 -57.64 7.18 -19.33
N MET A 211 -57.48 8.01 -18.30
CA MET A 211 -58.19 9.28 -18.21
C MET A 211 -57.80 10.21 -19.37
N ASN A 212 -58.77 10.97 -19.85
CA ASN A 212 -58.60 11.90 -20.97
C ASN A 212 -59.38 13.18 -20.66
N ASN A 213 -58.68 14.22 -20.24
CA ASN A 213 -59.25 15.53 -19.91
C ASN A 213 -58.57 16.64 -20.74
N PRO A 214 -58.75 16.66 -22.06
CA PRO A 214 -58.02 17.58 -22.94
C PRO A 214 -58.47 19.04 -22.81
N ASN A 215 -59.59 19.27 -22.13
CA ASN A 215 -60.16 20.59 -21.87
C ASN A 215 -59.86 21.12 -20.47
N GLY A 216 -59.37 20.28 -19.57
CA GLY A 216 -58.91 20.70 -18.25
C GLY A 216 -57.77 21.71 -18.34
N VAL A 217 -57.83 22.72 -17.46
CA VAL A 217 -56.77 23.70 -17.24
C VAL A 217 -56.31 23.56 -15.80
N ALA A 218 -55.01 23.63 -15.58
CA ALA A 218 -54.45 23.55 -14.25
C ALA A 218 -53.31 24.56 -14.08
N VAL A 219 -53.19 25.08 -12.86
CA VAL A 219 -52.07 25.93 -12.43
C VAL A 219 -51.37 25.20 -11.30
N VAL A 220 -50.07 24.99 -11.44
CA VAL A 220 -49.23 24.33 -10.43
C VAL A 220 -48.19 25.34 -9.93
N ILE A 221 -48.12 25.53 -8.62
CA ILE A 221 -47.26 26.55 -7.99
C ILE A 221 -46.29 25.84 -7.05
N GLY A 222 -44.99 25.99 -7.30
CA GLY A 222 -43.91 25.44 -6.48
C GLY A 222 -42.96 26.54 -6.02
N VAL A 223 -43.04 26.95 -4.75
CA VAL A 223 -42.15 27.98 -4.18
C VAL A 223 -41.21 27.32 -3.18
N GLU A 224 -39.95 27.19 -3.56
CA GLU A 224 -38.88 26.62 -2.73
C GLU A 224 -38.15 27.72 -1.97
N ASN A 225 -37.74 28.79 -2.67
CA ASN A 225 -36.94 29.85 -2.08
C ASN A 225 -37.83 30.95 -1.48
N TYR A 226 -37.92 31.02 -0.16
CA TYR A 226 -38.68 32.06 0.55
C TYR A 226 -37.75 33.14 1.10
N GLN A 227 -38.15 34.41 0.96
CA GLN A 227 -37.29 35.53 1.35
C GLN A 227 -37.14 35.70 2.87
N TYR A 228 -38.14 35.32 3.66
CA TYR A 228 -38.23 35.65 5.10
C TYR A 228 -38.32 34.42 6.02
N VAL A 229 -38.38 33.21 5.45
CA VAL A 229 -38.46 31.94 6.18
C VAL A 229 -37.55 30.92 5.50
N SER A 230 -37.32 29.78 6.15
CA SER A 230 -36.53 28.69 5.60
C SER A 230 -37.10 28.17 4.28
N ASP A 231 -36.22 27.76 3.37
CA ASP A 231 -36.59 27.21 2.08
C ASP A 231 -37.41 25.92 2.22
N ALA A 232 -38.39 25.77 1.33
CA ALA A 232 -39.12 24.52 1.14
C ALA A 232 -38.39 23.69 0.08
N THR A 233 -37.26 23.08 0.46
CA THR A 233 -36.22 22.43 -0.36
C THR A 233 -36.69 21.47 -1.47
N TYR A 234 -37.96 21.06 -1.48
CA TYR A 234 -38.52 20.13 -2.47
C TYR A 234 -39.67 20.70 -3.31
N ALA A 235 -40.16 21.91 -3.01
CA ALA A 235 -41.37 22.45 -3.61
C ALA A 235 -41.27 22.67 -5.13
N TYR A 236 -40.06 22.92 -5.66
CA TYR A 236 -39.83 22.99 -7.10
C TYR A 236 -40.00 21.60 -7.75
N ASN A 237 -39.38 20.57 -7.15
CA ASN A 237 -39.46 19.20 -7.66
C ASN A 237 -40.90 18.68 -7.57
N ASP A 238 -41.56 18.87 -6.43
CA ASP A 238 -42.96 18.49 -6.21
C ASP A 238 -43.90 19.07 -7.28
N ALA A 239 -43.67 20.32 -7.70
CA ALA A 239 -44.48 20.98 -8.72
C ALA A 239 -44.28 20.41 -10.13
N GLU A 240 -43.04 20.05 -10.51
CA GLU A 240 -42.77 19.39 -11.80
C GLU A 240 -43.39 17.99 -11.84
N VAL A 241 -43.28 17.25 -10.73
CA VAL A 241 -43.85 15.91 -10.57
C VAL A 241 -45.38 15.94 -10.64
N PHE A 242 -46.00 16.91 -9.95
CA PHE A 242 -47.44 17.08 -9.99
C PHE A 242 -47.95 17.50 -11.38
N ARG A 243 -47.16 18.28 -12.15
CA ARG A 243 -47.48 18.57 -13.55
C ARG A 243 -47.56 17.30 -14.39
N GLU A 244 -46.61 16.39 -14.20
CA GLU A 244 -46.62 15.09 -14.88
C GLU A 244 -47.81 14.25 -14.42
N TYR A 245 -48.21 14.29 -13.14
CA TYR A 245 -49.40 13.59 -12.64
C TYR A 245 -50.69 14.08 -13.31
N LEU A 246 -50.86 15.40 -13.42
CA LEU A 246 -52.01 15.99 -14.12
C LEU A 246 -52.07 15.55 -15.59
N ALA A 247 -50.93 15.46 -16.27
CA ALA A 247 -50.86 15.06 -17.67
C ALA A 247 -51.09 13.55 -17.86
N ASP A 248 -50.29 12.73 -17.19
CA ASP A 248 -50.18 11.30 -17.45
C ASP A 248 -51.20 10.47 -16.64
N THR A 249 -51.62 10.95 -15.47
CA THR A 249 -52.65 10.29 -14.64
C THR A 249 -54.03 10.87 -14.87
N LEU A 250 -54.19 12.20 -14.90
CA LEU A 250 -55.52 12.82 -15.05
C LEU A 250 -55.89 13.20 -16.50
N GLY A 251 -54.98 13.00 -17.45
CA GLY A 251 -55.24 13.17 -18.88
C GLY A 251 -55.32 14.62 -19.35
N TYR A 252 -54.73 15.58 -18.63
CA TYR A 252 -54.66 16.98 -19.05
C TYR A 252 -53.65 17.14 -20.20
N ARG A 253 -53.91 18.07 -21.12
CA ARG A 253 -52.89 18.46 -22.11
C ARG A 253 -51.80 19.25 -21.42
N LYS A 254 -50.53 18.86 -21.59
CA LYS A 254 -49.37 19.59 -21.03
C LYS A 254 -49.38 21.09 -21.39
N SER A 255 -49.85 21.45 -22.58
CA SER A 255 -49.99 22.84 -23.02
C SER A 255 -51.04 23.66 -22.25
N LYS A 256 -51.91 23.01 -21.47
CA LYS A 256 -52.95 23.61 -20.62
C LYS A 256 -52.63 23.52 -19.12
N ILE A 257 -51.42 23.07 -18.77
CA ILE A 257 -50.92 23.09 -17.41
C ILE A 257 -49.87 24.19 -17.32
N LYS A 258 -50.16 25.25 -16.56
CA LYS A 258 -49.20 26.32 -16.30
C LYS A 258 -48.49 26.02 -14.99
N ILE A 259 -47.17 25.81 -15.06
CA ILE A 259 -46.34 25.74 -13.86
C ILE A 259 -45.67 27.09 -13.58
N VAL A 260 -45.66 27.50 -12.33
CA VAL A 260 -45.01 28.71 -11.86
C VAL A 260 -44.16 28.39 -10.63
N THR A 261 -42.89 28.75 -10.66
CA THR A 261 -41.96 28.40 -9.57
C THR A 261 -41.07 29.55 -9.14
N ASN A 262 -40.67 29.54 -7.86
CA ASN A 262 -39.67 30.45 -7.28
C ASN A 262 -39.85 31.91 -7.70
N SER A 263 -38.84 32.53 -8.30
CA SER A 263 -38.84 33.93 -8.72
C SER A 263 -39.91 34.29 -9.77
N LYS A 264 -40.52 33.29 -10.43
CA LYS A 264 -41.65 33.49 -11.34
C LYS A 264 -43.00 33.49 -10.62
N ALA A 265 -43.08 32.95 -9.40
CA ALA A 265 -44.28 32.92 -8.57
C ALA A 265 -44.51 34.25 -7.83
N THR A 266 -44.49 35.35 -8.59
CA THR A 266 -44.76 36.68 -8.06
C THR A 266 -46.25 36.87 -7.82
N LEU A 267 -46.64 37.73 -6.88
CA LEU A 267 -48.03 38.08 -6.65
C LEU A 267 -48.74 38.56 -7.94
N ALA A 268 -48.02 39.32 -8.78
CA ALA A 268 -48.55 39.79 -10.05
C ALA A 268 -48.80 38.66 -11.07
N GLU A 269 -47.95 37.63 -11.09
CA GLU A 269 -48.15 36.45 -11.95
C GLU A 269 -49.29 35.58 -11.39
N LEU A 270 -49.40 35.41 -10.08
CA LEU A 270 -50.49 34.66 -9.45
C LEU A 270 -51.86 35.30 -9.71
N ASN A 271 -51.96 36.63 -9.60
CA ASN A 271 -53.20 37.37 -9.90
C ASN A 271 -53.61 37.32 -11.38
N LYS A 272 -52.71 36.93 -12.30
CA LYS A 272 -53.05 36.72 -13.71
C LYS A 272 -53.56 35.29 -13.99
N LEU A 273 -53.27 34.36 -13.09
CA LEU A 273 -53.51 32.93 -13.28
C LEU A 273 -54.69 32.39 -12.46
N LEU A 274 -55.06 33.10 -11.38
CA LEU A 274 -56.15 32.77 -10.46
C LEU A 274 -57.28 33.80 -10.59
#